data_AF-A0A398B3Z5-F1
#
_entry.id   AF-A0A398B3Z5-F1
#
_cell.length_a   1.000
_cell.length_b   1.000
_cell.length_c   1.000
_cell.angle_alpha   90.00
_cell.angle_beta   90.00
_cell.angle_gamma   90.00
#
_symmetry.space_group_name_H-M   'P 1'
#
loop_
_entity.id
_entity.type
_entity.pdbx_description
1 polymer ?
#
loop_
_entity_poly.entity_id
_entity_poly.type
_entity_poly.pdbx_seq_one_letter_code
_entity_poly.pdbx_strand_id
1 'polypeptide(L)' 'MGNKLFQEARKAVSIAADTNQAEKETAIRHAENSLSSAYANSTIAEKEQLRRLQGELDSIKS' A
#
# COMPACT_ATOMS: atom_id res chain seq x y z
N MET A 1 14.09 11.99 -8.99
CA MET A 1 13.25 12.34 -7.83
C MET A 1 12.12 11.31 -7.77
N GLY A 2 12.27 10.27 -6.94
CA GLY A 2 11.25 9.23 -6.80
C GLY A 2 10.16 9.69 -5.83
N ASN A 3 8.90 9.40 -6.16
CA ASN A 3 7.77 9.71 -5.29
C ASN A 3 7.91 8.93 -3.97
N LYS A 4 8.25 9.64 -2.89
CA LYS A 4 8.48 9.03 -1.57
C LYS A 4 7.23 8.33 -1.05
N LEU A 5 6.06 8.93 -1.25
CA LEU A 5 4.78 8.34 -0.85
C LEU A 5 4.51 7.05 -1.61
N PHE A 6 4.84 7.00 -2.90
CA PHE A 6 4.75 5.76 -3.67
C PHE A 6 5.65 4.64 -3.11
N GLN A 7 6.89 4.98 -2.73
CA GLN A 7 7.81 4.02 -2.12
C GLN A 7 7.32 3.54 -0.75
N GLU A 8 6.78 4.44 0.07
CA GLU A 8 6.19 4.13 1.37
C GLU A 8 4.97 3.22 1.24
N ALA A 9 4.06 3.52 0.31
CA ALA A 9 2.88 2.68 0.04
C ALA A 9 3.29 1.26 -0.38
N ARG A 10 4.27 1.12 -1.28
CA ARG A 10 4.78 -0.20 -1.68
C ARG A 10 5.39 -0.96 -0.50
N LYS A 11 6.18 -0.27 0.34
CA LYS A 11 6.76 -0.89 1.54
C LYS A 11 5.68 -1.32 2.53
N ALA A 12 4.65 -0.50 2.74
CA ALA A 12 3.57 -0.80 3.66
C ALA A 12 2.76 -2.03 3.24
N VAL A 13 2.46 -2.18 1.93
CA VAL A 13 1.79 -3.38 1.40
C VAL A 13 2.66 -4.63 1.58
N SER A 14 3.97 -4.55 1.31
CA SER A 14 4.90 -5.66 1.57
C SER A 14 4.91 -6.07 3.04
N ILE A 15 4.96 -5.10 3.96
CA ILE A 15 4.90 -5.38 5.40
C ILE A 15 3.57 -6.07 5.74
N ALA A 16 2.44 -5.58 5.23
CA ALA A 16 1.13 -6.19 5.48
C ALA A 16 1.03 -7.63 4.96
N ALA A 17 1.72 -7.96 3.86
CA ALA A 17 1.81 -9.32 3.33
C ALA A 17 2.64 -10.26 4.21
N ASP A 18 3.74 -9.76 4.78
CA ASP A 18 4.69 -10.56 5.58
C ASP A 18 4.33 -10.60 7.07
N THR A 19 3.35 -9.80 7.52
CA THR A 19 3.00 -9.66 8.93
C THR A 19 2.12 -10.81 9.43
N ASN A 20 2.42 -11.31 10.65
CA ASN A 20 1.66 -12.35 11.32
C ASN A 20 0.23 -11.90 11.69
N GLN A 21 -0.69 -12.85 11.84
CA GLN A 21 -2.12 -12.59 12.01
C GLN A 21 -2.49 -11.66 13.18
N ALA A 22 -1.69 -11.61 14.26
CA ALA A 22 -1.93 -10.73 15.40
C ALA A 22 -1.76 -9.23 15.08
N GLU A 23 -0.86 -8.89 14.15
CA GLU A 23 -0.56 -7.49 13.77
C GLU A 23 -1.07 -7.15 12.36
N LYS A 24 -1.60 -8.15 11.65
CA LYS A 24 -2.02 -8.07 10.24
C LYS A 24 -3.04 -6.95 10.01
N GLU A 25 -4.03 -6.80 10.89
CA GLU A 25 -5.05 -5.74 10.74
C GLU A 25 -4.44 -4.33 10.85
N THR A 26 -3.50 -4.14 11.78
CA THR A 26 -2.80 -2.86 11.95
C THR A 26 -1.90 -2.56 10.76
N ALA A 27 -1.19 -3.56 10.25
CA ALA A 27 -0.36 -3.44 9.05
C ALA A 27 -1.21 -3.12 7.80
N ILE A 28 -2.38 -3.75 7.64
CA ILE A 28 -3.34 -3.46 6.57
C ILE A 28 -3.82 -2.01 6.64
N ARG A 29 -4.28 -1.54 7.81
CA ARG A 29 -4.73 -0.15 8.00
C ARG A 29 -3.63 0.86 7.66
N HIS A 30 -2.38 0.57 8.05
CA HIS A 30 -1.24 1.41 7.70
C HIS A 30 -0.98 1.44 6.18
N ALA A 31 -1.10 0.29 5.51
CA ALA A 31 -0.95 0.20 4.06
C ALA A 31 -2.08 0.93 3.31
N GLU A 32 -3.34 0.83 3.76
CA GLU A 32 -4.49 1.57 3.21
C GLU A 32 -4.25 3.09 3.26
N ASN A 33 -3.81 3.61 4.42
CA ASN A 33 -3.50 5.03 4.59
C ASN A 33 -2.34 5.50 3.70
N SER A 34 -1.30 4.67 3.59
CA SER A 34 -0.13 4.96 2.74
C SER A 34 -0.51 4.98 1.26
N LEU A 35 -1.32 4.02 0.80
CA LEU A 35 -1.83 3.95 -0.56
C LEU A 35 -2.69 5.16 -0.90
N SER A 36 -3.60 5.57 -0.01
CA SER A 36 -4.44 6.76 -0.20
C SER A 36 -3.61 8.03 -0.34
N SER A 37 -2.64 8.23 0.56
CA SER A 37 -1.72 9.38 0.53
C SER A 37 -0.87 9.40 -0.74
N ALA A 38 -0.35 8.24 -1.15
CA ALA A 38 0.42 8.11 -2.38
C ALA A 38 -0.45 8.39 -3.61
N TYR A 39 -1.67 7.89 -3.66
CA TYR A 39 -2.57 8.04 -4.79
C TYR A 39 -2.93 9.51 -5.03
N ALA A 40 -3.20 10.27 -3.96
CA ALA A 40 -3.46 11.71 -4.06
C ALA A 40 -2.28 12.50 -4.66
N ASN A 41 -1.05 12.04 -4.42
CA ASN A 41 0.19 12.74 -4.79
C ASN A 41 0.99 12.05 -5.90
N SER A 42 0.32 11.23 -6.73
CA SER A 42 0.96 10.45 -7.79
C SER A 42 0.53 10.86 -9.19
N THR A 43 1.42 10.64 -10.16
CA THR A 43 1.12 10.73 -11.59
C THR A 43 0.13 9.66 -12.02
N ILE A 44 -0.44 9.78 -13.22
CA ILE A 44 -1.37 8.75 -13.77
C ILE A 44 -0.69 7.38 -13.83
N ALA A 45 0.57 7.32 -14.29
CA ALA A 45 1.32 6.07 -14.38
C ALA A 45 1.52 5.43 -12.99
N GLU A 46 1.86 6.22 -11.97
CA GLU A 46 2.02 5.74 -10.59
C GLU A 46 0.69 5.32 -9.96
N LYS A 47 -0.42 6.02 -10.26
CA LYS A 47 -1.77 5.65 -9.82
C LYS A 47 -2.18 4.26 -10.32
N GLU A 48 -1.84 3.90 -11.56
CA GLU A 48 -2.06 2.55 -12.08
C GLU A 48 -1.25 1.49 -11.31
N GLN A 49 -0.02 1.82 -10.89
CA GLN A 49 0.76 0.92 -10.05
C GLN A 49 0.16 0.80 -8.64
N LEU A 50 -0.29 1.90 -8.04
CA LEU A 50 -0.92 1.91 -6.72
C LEU A 50 -2.23 1.12 -6.70
N ARG A 51 -3.04 1.15 -7.77
CA ARG A 51 -4.24 0.33 -7.88
C ARG A 51 -3.94 -1.18 -7.82
N ARG A 52 -2.83 -1.62 -8.42
CA ARG A 52 -2.40 -3.02 -8.33
C ARG A 52 -2.01 -3.39 -6.90
N LEU A 53 -1.23 -2.53 -6.24
CA LEU A 53 -0.86 -2.72 -4.83
C LEU A 53 -2.08 -2.75 -3.90
N GLN A 54 -3.12 -1.95 -4.19
CA GLN A 54 -4.37 -2.00 -3.45
C GLN A 54 -5.08 -3.36 -3.63
N GLY A 55 -5.13 -3.90 -4.85
CA GLY A 55 -5.70 -5.23 -5.09
C GLY A 55 -4.92 -6.36 -4.41
N GLU A 56 -3.59 -6.24 -4.32
CA GLU A 56 -2.76 -7.14 -3.52
C GLU A 56 -3.13 -7.08 -2.03
N LEU A 57 -3.28 -5.86 -1.49
CA LEU A 57 -3.68 -5.65 -0.09
C LEU A 57 -5.08 -6.22 0.22
N ASP A 58 -6.04 -6.01 -0.67
CA ASP A 58 -7.40 -6.53 -0.55
C ASP A 58 -7.44 -8.07 -0.57
N SER A 59 -6.55 -8.69 -1.35
CA SER A 59 -6.39 -10.15 -1.39
C SER A 59 -5.82 -10.72 -0.09
N ILE A 60 -5.02 -9.94 0.64
CA ILE A 60 -4.46 -10.32 1.94
C ILE A 60 -5.48 -10.15 3.08
N LYS A 61 -6.40 -9.19 2.93
CA LYS A 61 -7.48 -8.89 3.89
C LYS A 61 -8.60 -9.94 3.88
N SER A 62 -8.81 -10.60 2.74
CA SER A 62 -9.82 -11.64 2.52
C SER A 62 -9.44 -12.97 3.15
#